data_AF-K2GJ21-F1
#
_entry.id   AF-K2GJ21-F1
#
_cell.length_a   1.000
_cell.length_b   1.000
_cell.length_c   1.000
_cell.angle_alpha   90.00
_cell.angle_beta   90.00
_cell.angle_gamma   90.00
#
_symmetry.space_group_name_H-M   'P 1'
#
loop_
_entity.id
_entity.type
_entity.pdbx_description
1 polymer ?
#
loop_
_entity_poly.entity_id
_entity_poly.type
_entity_poly.pdbx_seq_one_letter_code
_entity_poly.pdbx_strand_id
1 'polypeptide(L)'
;MQRPTVPAFKPLDCDDMERSIQLCNGIEYLIDEFRREINGKEPAQLFNVKYKDHLLKVASHLEELIHRLAYLTAKNNRAFYYNHLYTILINLNSCPNTLIITAHYLDPDQEFKRLLNRNTFEFELGQIVKKIQFIKRVLESLFIGRKSGVKNINRCFHQTKRTA
;
A
#
# COMPACT_ATOMS: atom_id res chain seq x y z
N MET A 1 34.81 -4.88 -14.43
CA MET A 1 34.55 -5.28 -13.02
C MET A 1 33.88 -4.12 -12.30
N GLN A 2 32.59 -4.20 -11.98
CA GLN A 2 31.93 -3.19 -11.14
C GLN A 2 32.34 -3.41 -9.69
N ARG A 3 32.90 -2.39 -9.02
CA ARG A 3 33.25 -2.46 -7.60
C ARG A 3 32.00 -2.78 -6.77
N PRO A 4 32.06 -3.67 -5.77
CA PRO A 4 30.95 -3.88 -4.85
C PRO A 4 30.62 -2.53 -4.20
N THR A 5 29.38 -2.08 -4.37
CA THR A 5 28.90 -0.83 -3.77
C THR A 5 28.75 -1.07 -2.28
N VAL A 6 29.63 -0.45 -1.48
CA VAL A 6 29.55 -0.53 -0.02
C VAL A 6 28.19 0.01 0.44
N PRO A 7 27.43 -0.73 1.26
CA PRO A 7 26.16 -0.25 1.80
C PRO A 7 26.36 1.05 2.59
N ALA A 8 25.44 2.01 2.41
CA ALA A 8 25.49 3.29 3.11
C ALA A 8 25.06 3.18 4.59
N PHE A 9 24.42 2.08 4.98
CA PHE A 9 24.07 1.68 6.34
C PHE A 9 23.84 0.16 6.39
N LYS A 10 23.73 -0.42 7.60
CA LYS A 10 23.48 -1.87 7.76
C LYS A 10 22.12 -2.23 7.13
N PRO A 11 22.08 -3.14 6.15
CA PRO A 11 20.81 -3.51 5.54
C PRO A 11 19.88 -4.24 6.52
N LEU A 12 18.56 -4.09 6.32
CA LEU A 12 17.53 -4.86 7.01
C LEU A 12 17.11 -6.06 6.14
N ASP A 13 18.07 -6.94 5.89
CA ASP A 13 17.89 -8.15 5.10
C ASP A 13 17.29 -9.26 5.98
N CYS A 14 15.98 -9.45 5.87
CA CYS A 14 15.23 -10.47 6.60
C CYS A 14 13.91 -10.80 5.88
N ASP A 15 13.36 -11.98 6.16
CA ASP A 15 12.16 -12.53 5.51
C ASP A 15 10.96 -11.57 5.57
N ASP A 16 10.77 -10.87 6.69
CA ASP A 16 9.69 -9.88 6.82
C ASP A 16 9.85 -8.70 5.87
N MET A 17 11.09 -8.29 5.58
CA MET A 17 11.38 -7.23 4.62
C MET A 17 11.12 -7.72 3.19
N GLU A 18 11.60 -8.92 2.84
CA GLU A 18 11.37 -9.52 1.53
C GLU A 18 9.87 -9.69 1.27
N ARG A 19 9.13 -10.28 2.22
CA ARG A 19 7.69 -10.46 2.10
C ARG A 19 6.94 -9.14 2.04
N SER A 20 7.38 -8.11 2.78
CA SER A 20 6.78 -6.77 2.68
C SER A 20 6.94 -6.17 1.27
N ILE A 21 8.10 -6.35 0.63
CA ILE A 21 8.35 -5.91 -0.75
C ILE A 21 7.48 -6.72 -1.74
N GLN A 22 7.37 -8.04 -1.56
CA GLN A 22 6.48 -8.88 -2.36
C GLN A 22 5.02 -8.45 -2.24
N LEU A 23 4.56 -8.12 -1.04
CA LEU A 23 3.21 -7.61 -0.80
C LEU A 23 2.97 -6.28 -1.52
N CYS A 24 3.94 -5.36 -1.52
CA CYS A 24 3.82 -4.12 -2.31
C CYS A 24 3.59 -4.42 -3.80
N ASN A 25 4.36 -5.34 -4.39
CA ASN A 25 4.17 -5.74 -5.79
C ASN A 25 2.79 -6.38 -6.03
N GLY A 26 2.36 -7.27 -5.13
CA GLY A 26 1.06 -7.93 -5.22
C GLY A 26 -0.10 -6.95 -5.13
N ILE A 27 -0.03 -5.95 -4.24
CA ILE A 27 -1.05 -4.92 -4.09
C ILE A 27 -1.13 -4.05 -5.36
N GLU A 28 0.01 -3.63 -5.92
CA GLU A 28 0.02 -2.87 -7.18
C GLU A 28 -0.63 -3.68 -8.31
N TYR A 29 -0.28 -4.96 -8.43
CA TYR A 29 -0.85 -5.85 -9.45
C TYR A 29 -2.35 -6.02 -9.29
N LEU A 30 -2.85 -6.34 -8.09
CA LEU A 30 -4.27 -6.56 -7.84
C LEU A 30 -5.09 -5.28 -8.09
N ILE A 31 -4.58 -4.11 -7.71
CA ILE A 31 -5.30 -2.84 -8.00
C ILE A 31 -5.35 -2.58 -9.51
N ASP A 32 -4.28 -2.84 -10.25
CA ASP A 32 -4.27 -2.71 -11.71
C ASP A 32 -5.23 -3.70 -12.38
N GLU A 33 -5.23 -4.95 -11.92
CA GLU A 33 -6.16 -5.99 -12.36
C GLU A 33 -7.61 -5.56 -12.12
N PHE A 34 -7.96 -5.15 -10.90
CA PHE A 34 -9.29 -4.67 -10.56
C PHE A 34 -9.74 -3.52 -11.46
N ARG A 35 -8.86 -2.53 -11.69
CA ARG A 35 -9.14 -1.38 -12.56
C ARG A 35 -9.45 -1.79 -13.99
N ARG A 36 -8.73 -2.78 -14.53
CA ARG A 36 -8.99 -3.32 -15.87
C ARG A 36 -10.34 -4.04 -15.92
N GLU A 37 -10.67 -4.81 -14.89
CA GLU A 37 -11.92 -5.57 -14.83
C GLU A 37 -13.17 -4.68 -14.79
N ILE A 38 -13.12 -3.58 -14.03
CA ILE A 38 -14.24 -2.64 -13.93
C ILE A 38 -14.28 -1.61 -15.07
N ASN A 39 -13.28 -1.61 -15.95
CA ASN A 39 -13.20 -0.61 -17.00
C ASN A 39 -14.40 -0.72 -17.97
N GLY A 40 -14.98 0.43 -18.32
CA GLY A 40 -16.20 0.48 -19.15
C GLY A 40 -17.45 -0.14 -18.52
N LYS A 41 -17.43 -0.55 -17.24
CA LYS A 41 -18.63 -1.02 -16.53
C LYS A 41 -19.44 0.16 -15.98
N GLU A 42 -20.75 0.04 -16.12
CA GLU A 42 -21.70 0.94 -15.48
C GLU A 42 -21.77 0.68 -13.97
N PRO A 43 -22.09 1.68 -13.13
CA PRO A 43 -22.15 1.51 -11.67
C PRO A 43 -23.03 0.34 -11.21
N ALA A 44 -24.16 0.09 -11.88
CA ALA A 44 -25.05 -1.02 -11.55
C ALA A 44 -24.43 -2.41 -11.84
N GLN A 45 -23.44 -2.49 -12.73
CA GLN A 45 -22.74 -3.73 -13.04
C GLN A 45 -21.65 -4.08 -12.02
N LEU A 46 -21.34 -3.15 -11.10
CA LEU A 46 -20.32 -3.33 -10.07
C LEU A 46 -20.83 -4.10 -8.84
N PHE A 47 -22.14 -4.33 -8.71
CA PHE A 47 -22.71 -5.18 -7.65
C PHE A 47 -22.47 -6.65 -7.98
N ASN A 48 -21.28 -7.15 -7.65
CA ASN A 48 -20.84 -8.50 -7.98
C ASN A 48 -19.89 -9.03 -6.91
N VAL A 49 -20.14 -10.28 -6.47
CA VAL A 49 -19.30 -10.98 -5.49
C VAL A 49 -17.83 -10.98 -5.90
N LYS A 50 -17.53 -11.14 -7.19
CA LYS A 50 -16.15 -11.08 -7.71
C LYS A 50 -15.45 -9.77 -7.35
N TYR A 51 -16.11 -8.63 -7.53
CA TYR A 51 -15.50 -7.32 -7.26
C TYR A 51 -15.35 -7.06 -5.76
N LYS A 52 -16.35 -7.47 -4.97
CA LYS A 52 -16.27 -7.49 -3.51
C LYS A 52 -15.04 -8.29 -3.05
N ASP A 53 -14.92 -9.54 -3.49
CA ASP A 53 -13.84 -10.44 -3.09
C ASP A 53 -12.47 -9.94 -3.55
N HIS A 54 -12.40 -9.32 -4.74
CA HIS A 54 -11.17 -8.70 -5.22
C HIS A 54 -10.73 -7.57 -4.27
N LEU A 55 -11.63 -6.64 -3.91
CA LEU A 55 -11.31 -5.56 -2.98
C LEU A 55 -10.89 -6.07 -1.60
N LEU A 56 -11.56 -7.11 -1.08
CA LEU A 56 -11.19 -7.76 0.17
C LEU A 56 -9.82 -8.45 0.09
N LYS A 57 -9.48 -9.04 -1.06
CA LYS A 57 -8.15 -9.60 -1.29
C LYS A 57 -7.06 -8.53 -1.23
N VAL A 58 -7.28 -7.36 -1.86
CA VAL A 58 -6.34 -6.23 -1.74
C VAL A 58 -6.23 -5.75 -0.30
N ALA A 59 -7.35 -5.64 0.41
CA ALA A 59 -7.37 -5.25 1.83
C ALA A 59 -6.56 -6.23 2.69
N SER A 60 -6.71 -7.54 2.49
CA SER A 60 -5.96 -8.56 3.23
C SER A 60 -4.45 -8.44 3.04
N HIS A 61 -3.99 -8.10 1.83
CA HIS A 61 -2.57 -7.91 1.55
C HIS A 61 -2.03 -6.63 2.21
N LEU A 62 -2.84 -5.58 2.25
CA LEU A 62 -2.50 -4.35 2.98
C LEU A 62 -2.42 -4.61 4.49
N GLU A 63 -3.34 -5.39 5.05
CA GLU A 63 -3.32 -5.77 6.46
C GLU A 63 -2.09 -6.62 6.82
N GLU A 64 -1.74 -7.60 5.98
CA GLU A 64 -0.51 -8.38 6.16
C GLU A 64 0.72 -7.46 6.12
N LEU A 65 0.76 -6.51 5.18
CA LEU A 65 1.85 -5.54 5.08
C LEU A 65 1.94 -4.65 6.34
N ILE A 66 0.81 -4.14 6.82
CA ILE A 66 0.73 -3.34 8.07
C ILE A 66 1.26 -4.15 9.24
N HIS A 67 0.85 -5.41 9.39
CA HIS A 67 1.29 -6.29 10.46
C HIS A 67 2.82 -6.49 10.45
N ARG A 68 3.39 -6.77 9.27
CA ARG A 68 4.85 -6.94 9.11
C ARG A 68 5.62 -5.66 9.37
N LEU A 69 5.11 -4.51 8.91
CA LEU A 69 5.72 -3.22 9.19
C LEU A 69 5.70 -2.88 10.68
N ALA A 70 4.63 -3.21 11.39
CA ALA A 70 4.56 -3.04 12.84
C ALA A 70 5.60 -3.92 13.55
N TYR A 71 5.73 -5.19 13.17
CA TYR A 71 6.76 -6.08 13.72
C TYR A 71 8.18 -5.59 13.43
N LEU A 72 8.48 -5.19 12.18
CA LEU A 72 9.78 -4.62 11.80
C LEU A 72 10.09 -3.35 12.59
N THR A 73 9.09 -2.48 12.80
CA THR A 73 9.24 -1.25 13.60
C THR A 73 9.58 -1.56 15.06
N ALA A 74 8.87 -2.52 15.66
CA ALA A 74 9.09 -2.91 17.06
C ALA A 74 10.47 -3.58 17.27
N LYS A 75 10.89 -4.43 16.32
CA LYS A 75 12.16 -5.18 16.41
C LYS A 75 13.38 -4.29 16.16
N ASN A 76 13.25 -3.23 15.36
CA ASN A 76 14.36 -2.35 14.97
C ASN A 76 14.29 -0.98 15.68
N ASN A 77 14.57 -0.97 16.98
CA ASN A 77 14.46 0.22 17.84
C ASN A 77 15.51 1.32 17.59
N ARG A 78 16.46 1.13 16.67
CA ARG A 78 17.40 2.20 16.30
C ARG A 78 16.60 3.31 15.62
N ALA A 79 16.73 4.53 16.13
CA ALA A 79 15.95 5.69 15.71
C ALA A 79 15.86 5.86 14.18
N PHE A 80 16.94 5.57 13.46
CA PHE A 80 16.95 5.60 11.99
C PHE A 80 15.90 4.65 11.36
N TYR A 81 15.94 3.35 11.66
CA TYR A 81 14.99 2.40 11.07
C TYR A 81 13.58 2.61 11.59
N TYR A 82 13.45 2.83 12.91
CA TYR A 82 12.18 3.09 13.56
C TYR A 82 11.43 4.24 12.90
N ASN A 83 12.08 5.41 12.71
CA ASN A 83 11.42 6.58 12.13
C ASN A 83 10.93 6.31 10.70
N HIS A 84 11.71 5.61 9.88
CA HIS A 84 11.31 5.29 8.52
C HIS A 84 10.16 4.28 8.48
N LEU A 85 10.24 3.19 9.25
CA LEU A 85 9.24 2.13 9.33
C LEU A 85 7.93 2.61 9.98
N TYR A 86 8.01 3.39 11.05
CA TYR A 86 6.86 3.98 11.71
C TYR A 86 6.15 4.99 10.79
N THR A 87 6.90 5.82 10.06
CA THR A 87 6.31 6.78 9.13
C THR A 87 5.53 6.08 8.01
N ILE A 88 6.05 5.00 7.42
CA ILE A 88 5.30 4.26 6.40
C ILE A 88 4.08 3.54 6.98
N LEU A 89 4.20 2.98 8.20
CA LEU A 89 3.11 2.29 8.88
C LEU A 89 1.90 3.22 9.10
N ILE A 90 2.11 4.41 9.68
CA ILE A 90 1.01 5.34 9.98
C ILE A 90 0.29 5.79 8.70
N ASN A 91 1.01 5.89 7.58
CA ASN A 91 0.45 6.33 6.30
C ASN A 91 -0.39 5.25 5.62
N LEU A 92 -0.10 3.99 5.91
CA LEU A 92 -0.77 2.83 5.34
C LEU A 92 -1.99 2.39 6.16
N ASN A 93 -1.99 2.65 7.47
CA ASN A 93 -2.93 2.06 8.43
C ASN A 93 -4.43 2.19 8.06
N SER A 94 -4.83 3.30 7.43
CA SER A 94 -6.22 3.52 7.02
C SER A 94 -6.58 3.04 5.61
N CYS A 95 -5.60 2.63 4.80
CA CYS A 95 -5.83 2.25 3.40
C CYS A 95 -6.76 1.03 3.23
N PRO A 96 -6.70 -0.03 4.08
CA PRO A 96 -7.65 -1.14 3.99
C PRO A 96 -9.11 -0.71 4.12
N ASN A 97 -9.41 0.29 4.96
CA ASN A 97 -10.79 0.72 5.23
C ASN A 97 -11.52 1.17 3.97
N THR A 98 -10.84 1.92 3.10
CA THR A 98 -11.44 2.37 1.84
C THR A 98 -11.90 1.19 0.97
N LEU A 99 -11.12 0.10 0.96
CA LEU A 99 -11.42 -1.10 0.19
C LEU A 99 -12.52 -1.94 0.85
N ILE A 100 -12.45 -2.14 2.17
CA ILE A 100 -13.44 -2.90 2.94
C ILE A 100 -14.81 -2.25 2.85
N ILE A 101 -14.88 -0.93 3.07
CA ILE A 101 -16.12 -0.16 2.97
C ILE A 101 -16.67 -0.23 1.55
N THR A 102 -15.83 -0.09 0.53
CA THR A 102 -16.28 -0.19 -0.86
C THR A 102 -16.75 -1.60 -1.20
N ALA A 103 -16.04 -2.65 -0.74
CA ALA A 103 -16.44 -4.04 -0.93
C ALA A 103 -17.82 -4.33 -0.33
N HIS A 104 -18.11 -3.77 0.84
CA HIS A 104 -19.43 -3.84 1.45
C HIS A 104 -20.52 -3.20 0.57
N TYR A 105 -20.25 -2.07 -0.08
CA TYR A 105 -21.21 -1.46 -1.00
C TYR A 105 -21.35 -2.18 -2.34
N LEU A 106 -20.33 -2.91 -2.79
CA LEU A 106 -20.39 -3.71 -4.02
C LEU A 106 -21.03 -5.10 -3.80
N ASP A 107 -21.39 -5.42 -2.56
CA ASP A 107 -22.02 -6.69 -2.21
C ASP A 107 -23.43 -6.78 -2.82
N PRO A 108 -23.69 -7.76 -3.73
CA PRO A 108 -24.97 -7.87 -4.40
C PRO A 108 -26.13 -8.21 -3.45
N ASP A 109 -25.84 -8.75 -2.26
CA ASP A 109 -26.83 -9.17 -1.27
C ASP A 109 -27.32 -7.99 -0.39
N GLN A 110 -26.77 -6.79 -0.56
CA GLN A 110 -27.25 -5.60 0.15
C GLN A 110 -28.65 -5.20 -0.31
N GLU A 111 -29.56 -5.06 0.65
CA GLU A 111 -30.93 -4.58 0.43
C GLU A 111 -30.94 -3.17 -0.18
N PHE A 112 -30.07 -2.29 0.33
CA PHE A 112 -29.95 -0.90 -0.11
C PHE A 112 -28.65 -0.67 -0.86
N LYS A 113 -28.74 -0.64 -2.19
CA LYS A 113 -27.59 -0.46 -3.07
C LYS A 113 -27.18 1.00 -3.17
N ARG A 114 -25.92 1.30 -2.83
CA ARG A 114 -25.30 2.61 -3.06
C ARG A 114 -24.46 2.54 -4.33
N LEU A 115 -24.78 3.36 -5.32
CA LEU A 115 -23.95 3.47 -6.52
C LEU A 115 -22.55 3.98 -6.15
N LEU A 116 -21.53 3.29 -6.64
CA LEU A 116 -20.15 3.70 -6.43
C LEU A 116 -19.85 4.96 -7.25
N ASN A 117 -19.42 6.03 -6.57
CA ASN A 117 -18.85 7.19 -7.27
C ASN A 117 -17.47 6.80 -7.80
N ARG A 118 -17.41 6.49 -9.10
CA ARG A 118 -16.21 6.01 -9.76
C ARG A 118 -15.05 7.01 -9.67
N ASN A 119 -15.31 8.31 -9.79
CA ASN A 119 -14.26 9.33 -9.73
C ASN A 119 -13.61 9.38 -8.35
N THR A 120 -14.43 9.37 -7.29
CA THR A 120 -13.92 9.34 -5.91
C THR A 120 -13.16 8.05 -5.64
N PHE A 121 -13.71 6.91 -6.06
CA PHE A 121 -13.07 5.63 -5.82
C PHE A 121 -11.76 5.45 -6.60
N GLU A 122 -11.71 5.87 -7.86
CA GLU A 122 -10.48 5.85 -8.66
C GLU A 122 -9.39 6.75 -8.06
N PHE A 123 -9.78 7.92 -7.53
CA PHE A 123 -8.87 8.81 -6.80
C PHE A 123 -8.28 8.11 -5.58
N GLU A 124 -9.10 7.50 -4.74
CA GLU A 124 -8.66 6.77 -3.55
C GLU A 124 -7.73 5.61 -3.89
N LEU A 125 -8.09 4.77 -4.87
CA LEU A 125 -7.20 3.72 -5.38
C LEU A 125 -5.86 4.31 -5.86
N GLY A 126 -5.89 5.48 -6.49
CA GLY A 126 -4.68 6.18 -6.93
C GLY A 126 -3.78 6.60 -5.76
N GLN A 127 -4.37 7.04 -4.65
CA GLN A 127 -3.62 7.35 -3.44
C GLN A 127 -2.99 6.09 -2.82
N ILE A 128 -3.71 4.98 -2.77
CA ILE A 128 -3.19 3.71 -2.27
C ILE A 128 -1.99 3.25 -3.11
N VAL A 129 -2.11 3.24 -4.44
CA VAL A 129 -1.01 2.85 -5.34
C VAL A 129 0.21 3.75 -5.16
N LYS A 130 0.03 5.08 -5.09
CA LYS A 130 1.14 6.02 -4.85
C LYS A 130 1.84 5.75 -3.53
N LYS A 131 1.08 5.49 -2.46
CA LYS A 131 1.63 5.14 -1.14
C LYS A 131 2.42 3.84 -1.23
N ILE A 132 1.88 2.78 -1.85
CA ILE A 132 2.56 1.49 -1.99
C ILE A 132 3.86 1.61 -2.79
N GLN A 133 3.85 2.30 -3.92
CA GLN A 133 5.05 2.54 -4.73
C GLN A 133 6.13 3.27 -3.96
N PHE A 134 5.73 4.26 -3.15
CA PHE A 134 6.63 4.97 -2.27
C PHE A 134 7.22 4.04 -1.19
N ILE A 135 6.36 3.28 -0.51
CA ILE A 135 6.76 2.35 0.55
C ILE A 135 7.73 1.31 0.01
N LYS A 136 7.42 0.69 -1.14
CA LYS A 136 8.29 -0.26 -1.82
C LYS A 136 9.71 0.29 -2.00
N ARG A 137 9.86 1.50 -2.53
CA ARG A 137 11.17 2.15 -2.73
C ARG A 137 11.94 2.35 -1.41
N VAL A 138 11.22 2.67 -0.33
CA VAL A 138 11.81 2.78 1.01
C VAL A 138 12.27 1.42 1.51
N LEU A 139 11.41 0.40 1.43
CA LEU A 139 11.72 -0.96 1.89
C LEU A 139 12.90 -1.55 1.12
N GLU A 140 12.91 -1.45 -0.22
CA GLU A 140 14.04 -1.88 -1.06
C GLU A 140 15.34 -1.19 -0.66
N SER A 141 15.26 0.11 -0.35
CA SER A 141 16.43 0.89 0.09
C SER A 141 16.93 0.45 1.47
N LEU A 142 16.02 0.14 2.40
CA LEU A 142 16.37 -0.41 3.71
C LEU A 142 16.93 -1.83 3.61
N PHE A 143 16.38 -2.66 2.72
CA PHE A 143 16.78 -4.03 2.46
C PHE A 143 18.19 -4.16 1.91
N ILE A 144 18.62 -3.23 1.04
CA ILE A 144 19.96 -3.25 0.42
C ILE A 144 20.95 -2.27 1.07
N GLY A 145 20.52 -1.45 2.03
CA GLY A 145 21.38 -0.47 2.70
C GLY A 145 21.68 0.79 1.88
N ARG A 146 20.80 1.25 0.99
CA ARG A 146 21.00 2.45 0.14
C ARG A 146 20.18 3.65 0.63
N LYS A 147 20.74 4.86 0.52
CA LYS A 147 20.07 6.11 0.96
C LYS A 147 19.03 6.65 -0.03
N SER A 148 18.94 6.12 -1.26
CA SER A 148 18.13 6.70 -2.35
C SER A 148 16.63 6.73 -2.06
N GLY A 149 16.03 5.67 -1.51
CA GLY A 149 14.61 5.66 -1.14
C GLY A 149 14.31 6.35 0.18
N VAL A 150 15.29 6.43 1.08
CA VAL A 150 15.12 6.96 2.44
C VAL A 150 15.15 8.50 2.48
N LYS A 151 15.90 9.15 1.58
CA LYS A 151 16.06 10.62 1.53
C LYS A 151 14.75 11.40 1.27
N ASN A 152 13.69 10.76 0.81
CA ASN A 152 12.47 11.42 0.34
C ASN A 152 11.26 11.32 1.29
N ILE A 153 11.38 10.65 2.44
CA ILE A 153 10.27 10.46 3.40
C ILE A 153 9.73 11.80 3.90
N ASN A 154 10.60 12.76 4.25
CA ASN A 154 10.14 14.05 4.78
C ASN A 154 9.47 14.96 3.73
N ARG A 155 9.72 14.77 2.42
CA ARG A 155 9.09 15.60 1.37
C ARG A 155 7.74 15.08 0.92
N CYS A 156 7.55 13.76 0.91
CA CYS A 156 6.33 13.15 0.36
C CYS A 156 5.12 13.34 1.29
N PHE A 157 5.32 13.30 2.61
CA PHE A 157 4.23 13.34 3.59
C PHE A 157 3.87 14.75 4.13
N HIS A 158 4.64 15.79 3.78
CA HIS A 158 4.28 17.18 4.07
C HIS A 158 3.45 17.84 2.96
N GLN A 159 3.30 17.21 1.79
CA GLN A 159 2.44 17.73 0.72
C GLN A 159 0.95 17.46 0.98
N THR A 160 0.59 16.40 1.73
CA THR A 160 -0.80 16.08 2.09
C THR A 160 -1.43 17.01 3.12
N LYS A 161 -0.65 17.85 3.82
CA LYS A 161 -1.15 18.83 4.81
C LYS A 161 -1.46 20.22 4.24
N ARG A 162 -1.21 20.47 2.95
CA ARG A 162 -1.32 21.83 2.36
C ARG A 162 -2.56 22.06 1.48
N THR A 163 -3.46 21.09 1.41
CA THR A 163 -4.75 21.24 0.74
C THR A 163 -5.84 20.79 1.69
N ALA A 164 -6.20 21.69 2.60
CA ALA A 164 -7.47 21.74 3.31
C ALA A 164 -7.93 23.20 3.26
#